data_AF-A0AAW0FJN9-F1
#
_entry.id   AF-A0AAW0FJN9-F1
#
_cell.length_a   1.000
_cell.length_b   1.000
_cell.length_c   1.000
_cell.angle_alpha   90.00
_cell.angle_beta   90.00
_cell.angle_gamma   90.00
#
_symmetry.space_group_name_H-M   'P 1'
#
loop_
_entity.id
_entity.type
_entity.pdbx_description
1 polymer ?
#
loop_
_entity_poly.entity_id
_entity_poly.type
_entity_poly.pdbx_seq_one_letter_code
_entity_poly.pdbx_strand_id
1 'polypeptide(L)'
;MCSLALKQLGIGEVIYGCANDRFGGNGTVLSIHNDDREDVANNYNSYGGILRTEAVQLLRNFYIQENDSAPNPKIKKNKEIENKSYPPNLSFEQYMTKESFISFYGPERCEKYYDVGINELEITPKLDSGYCLQDLINIELIQQIPHIQDLFVDGIVSNSILEKDLDLFLKLFYPVNESGEIDFENNKIIKIDDALVQPDSLEHKKRRIEEASPL
;
A
#
# COMPACT_ATOMS: atom_id res chain seq x y z
N MET A 1 5.69 -13.61 -11.74
CA MET A 1 7.11 -13.18 -11.90
C MET A 1 7.76 -12.93 -10.53
N CYS A 2 7.37 -11.88 -9.80
CA CYS A 2 8.05 -11.49 -8.55
C CYS A 2 8.04 -12.59 -7.47
N SER A 3 6.92 -13.30 -7.29
CA SER A 3 6.82 -14.42 -6.36
C SER A 3 7.85 -15.52 -6.65
N LEU A 4 8.04 -15.90 -7.93
CA LEU A 4 9.05 -16.89 -8.31
C LEU A 4 10.47 -16.40 -8.03
N ALA A 5 10.76 -15.12 -8.29
CA ALA A 5 12.06 -14.55 -8.00
C ALA A 5 12.38 -14.57 -6.49
N LEU A 6 11.41 -14.19 -5.64
CA LEU A 6 11.54 -14.27 -4.19
C LEU A 6 11.74 -15.72 -3.71
N LYS A 7 11.01 -16.66 -4.32
CA LYS A 7 11.16 -18.09 -4.06
C LYS A 7 12.58 -18.60 -4.37
N GLN A 8 13.10 -18.23 -5.53
CA GLN A 8 14.47 -18.58 -5.97
C GLN A 8 15.55 -17.99 -5.07
N LEU A 9 15.31 -16.79 -4.52
CA LEU A 9 16.21 -16.14 -3.56
C LEU A 9 16.12 -16.75 -2.15
N GLY A 10 15.16 -17.62 -1.88
CA GLY A 10 14.95 -18.21 -0.56
C GLY A 10 14.48 -17.21 0.47
N ILE A 11 13.55 -16.31 0.11
CA ILE A 11 12.91 -15.41 1.07
C ILE A 11 12.24 -16.22 2.19
N GLY A 12 12.28 -15.73 3.44
CA GLY A 12 11.61 -16.40 4.55
C GLY A 12 10.09 -16.18 4.55
N GLU A 13 9.69 -14.92 4.39
CA GLU A 13 8.28 -14.52 4.45
C GLU A 13 8.00 -13.25 3.64
N VAL A 14 6.75 -13.07 3.23
CA VAL A 14 6.26 -11.90 2.51
C VAL A 14 4.99 -11.37 3.17
N ILE A 15 5.09 -10.18 3.75
CA ILE A 15 3.96 -9.44 4.32
C ILE A 15 3.60 -8.30 3.37
N TYR A 16 2.31 -8.17 3.04
CA TYR A 16 1.83 -7.17 2.07
C TYR A 16 0.46 -6.61 2.45
N GLY A 17 0.12 -5.48 1.82
CA GLY A 17 -1.19 -4.83 1.99
C GLY A 17 -2.27 -5.46 1.14
N CYS A 18 -2.62 -4.85 0.02
CA CYS A 18 -3.70 -5.38 -0.82
C CYS A 18 -3.26 -6.56 -1.70
N ALA A 19 -4.15 -7.55 -1.82
CA ALA A 19 -4.00 -8.65 -2.77
C ALA A 19 -4.01 -8.13 -4.22
N ASN A 20 -3.31 -8.85 -5.10
CA ASN A 20 -3.21 -8.51 -6.52
C ASN A 20 -4.13 -9.43 -7.32
N ASP A 21 -5.31 -8.92 -7.66
CA ASP A 21 -6.38 -9.61 -8.38
C ASP A 21 -6.02 -9.99 -9.82
N ARG A 22 -5.05 -9.31 -10.43
CA ARG A 22 -4.72 -9.48 -11.86
C ARG A 22 -3.50 -10.37 -12.10
N PHE A 23 -2.50 -10.28 -11.24
CA PHE A 23 -1.19 -10.93 -11.41
C PHE A 23 -0.63 -11.54 -10.12
N GLY A 24 -1.46 -11.72 -9.09
CA GLY A 24 -1.01 -12.21 -7.77
C GLY A 24 -0.41 -13.60 -7.80
N GLY A 25 0.87 -13.71 -7.44
CA GLY A 25 1.61 -14.98 -7.34
C GLY A 25 1.66 -15.60 -5.93
N ASN A 26 1.05 -14.92 -4.95
CA ASN A 26 1.02 -15.35 -3.56
C ASN A 26 -0.38 -15.85 -3.15
N GLY A 27 -1.08 -16.54 -4.05
CA GLY A 27 -2.38 -17.17 -3.80
C GLY A 27 -3.54 -16.60 -4.61
N THR A 28 -3.57 -15.29 -4.88
CA THR A 28 -4.75 -14.65 -5.50
C THR A 28 -5.06 -15.12 -6.93
N VAL A 29 -4.03 -15.33 -7.76
CA VAL A 29 -4.19 -15.88 -9.13
C VAL A 29 -3.44 -17.19 -9.27
N LEU A 30 -2.21 -17.23 -8.75
CA LEU A 30 -1.36 -18.42 -8.68
C LEU A 30 -0.75 -18.51 -7.28
N SER A 31 -0.51 -19.74 -6.81
CA SER A 31 0.11 -20.01 -5.51
C SER A 31 1.60 -20.36 -5.66
N ILE A 32 2.36 -19.54 -6.39
CA ILE A 32 3.78 -19.80 -6.69
C ILE A 32 4.63 -19.88 -5.41
N HIS A 33 4.31 -19.06 -4.40
CA HIS A 33 4.96 -19.11 -3.08
C HIS A 33 4.94 -20.50 -2.40
N ASN A 34 3.99 -21.37 -2.76
CA ASN A 34 3.76 -22.67 -2.14
C ASN A 34 3.49 -23.80 -3.16
N ASP A 35 4.02 -23.69 -4.38
CA ASP A 35 3.89 -24.74 -5.40
C ASP A 35 4.99 -25.81 -5.32
N ASP A 36 4.70 -27.04 -5.75
CA ASP A 36 5.62 -28.20 -5.68
C ASP A 36 6.60 -28.25 -6.87
N ARG A 37 7.19 -27.11 -7.21
CA ARG A 37 8.14 -27.00 -8.32
C ARG A 37 9.44 -27.72 -8.04
N GLU A 38 9.84 -28.64 -8.93
CA GLU A 38 11.10 -29.39 -8.83
C GLU A 38 12.35 -28.48 -8.92
N ASP A 39 12.25 -27.34 -9.62
CA ASP A 39 13.38 -26.43 -9.85
C ASP A 39 13.65 -25.48 -8.68
N VAL A 40 12.71 -25.31 -7.74
CA VAL A 40 12.83 -24.39 -6.61
C VAL A 40 12.15 -24.99 -5.37
N ALA A 41 12.96 -25.53 -4.47
CA ALA A 41 12.44 -26.26 -3.30
C ALA A 41 11.90 -25.38 -2.16
N ASN A 42 12.27 -24.09 -2.10
CA ASN A 42 12.00 -23.26 -0.93
C ASN A 42 10.63 -22.57 -1.04
N ASN A 43 9.61 -23.08 -0.37
CA ASN A 43 8.36 -22.35 -0.16
C ASN A 43 8.55 -21.26 0.90
N TYR A 44 7.68 -20.25 0.88
CA TYR A 44 7.71 -19.17 1.86
C TYR A 44 6.31 -18.77 2.30
N ASN A 45 6.21 -18.23 3.52
CA ASN A 45 4.94 -17.78 4.06
C ASN A 45 4.53 -16.45 3.44
N SER A 46 3.25 -16.27 3.13
CA SER A 46 2.75 -15.00 2.61
C SER A 46 1.47 -14.55 3.31
N TYR A 47 1.50 -13.32 3.82
CA TYR A 47 0.43 -12.73 4.62
C TYR A 47 0.00 -11.39 4.03
N GLY A 48 -1.24 -11.32 3.56
CA GLY A 48 -1.86 -10.12 2.98
C GLY A 48 -2.85 -9.47 3.92
N GLY A 49 -3.24 -8.22 3.67
CA GLY A 49 -4.28 -7.51 4.43
C GLY A 49 -3.74 -6.50 5.45
N ILE A 50 -2.43 -6.33 5.56
CA ILE A 50 -1.81 -5.35 6.47
C ILE A 50 -1.82 -3.96 5.82
N LEU A 51 -2.51 -2.97 6.40
CA LEU A 51 -2.65 -1.63 5.81
C LEU A 51 -3.19 -1.69 4.37
N ARG A 52 -4.19 -2.56 4.16
CA ARG A 52 -4.77 -2.83 2.84
C ARG A 52 -5.37 -1.57 2.21
N THR A 53 -6.11 -0.80 3.00
CA THR A 53 -6.78 0.41 2.54
C THR A 53 -5.80 1.45 2.04
N GLU A 54 -4.67 1.62 2.73
CA GLU A 54 -3.58 2.53 2.36
C GLU A 54 -2.93 2.06 1.06
N ALA A 55 -2.66 0.76 0.93
CA ALA A 55 -2.13 0.19 -0.31
C ALA A 55 -3.09 0.42 -1.50
N VAL A 56 -4.40 0.23 -1.30
CA VAL A 56 -5.42 0.53 -2.31
C VAL A 56 -5.48 2.03 -2.62
N GLN A 57 -5.38 2.90 -1.62
CA GLN A 57 -5.44 4.35 -1.82
C GLN A 57 -4.24 4.85 -2.62
N LEU A 58 -3.04 4.32 -2.33
CA LEU A 58 -1.83 4.61 -3.11
C LEU A 58 -1.97 4.17 -4.57
N LEU A 59 -2.54 2.99 -4.82
CA LEU A 59 -2.83 2.52 -6.18
C LEU A 59 -3.85 3.43 -6.89
N ARG A 60 -4.92 3.84 -6.21
CA ARG A 60 -5.91 4.78 -6.75
C ARG A 60 -5.24 6.10 -7.14
N ASN A 61 -4.45 6.68 -6.25
CA ASN A 61 -3.70 7.90 -6.49
C ASN A 61 -2.78 7.75 -7.71
N PHE A 62 -2.08 6.63 -7.85
CA PHE A 62 -1.21 6.33 -8.99
C PHE A 62 -1.97 6.24 -10.34
N TYR A 63 -3.17 5.66 -10.34
CA TYR A 63 -3.96 5.54 -11.56
C TYR A 63 -4.62 6.87 -11.99
N ILE A 64 -4.96 7.74 -11.03
CA ILE A 64 -5.54 9.06 -11.29
C ILE A 64 -4.47 10.04 -11.79
N GLN A 65 -3.25 9.98 -11.24
CA GLN A 65 -2.14 10.83 -11.65
C GLN A 65 -1.77 10.66 -13.13
N GLU A 66 -1.54 11.79 -13.79
CA GLU A 66 -0.98 11.87 -15.14
C GLU A 66 0.55 11.68 -15.08
N ASN A 67 1.09 10.88 -16.01
CA ASN A 67 2.54 10.72 -16.11
C ASN A 67 3.10 11.83 -17.00
N ASP A 68 3.48 12.94 -16.37
CA ASP A 68 4.04 14.12 -17.05
C ASP A 68 5.39 13.83 -17.73
N SER A 69 6.06 12.72 -17.39
CA SER A 69 7.33 12.28 -18.00
C SER A 69 7.13 11.46 -19.28
N ALA A 70 5.90 11.18 -19.71
CA ALA A 70 5.65 10.44 -20.94
C ALA A 70 5.91 11.35 -22.16
N PRO A 71 6.74 10.93 -23.14
CA PRO A 71 7.06 11.75 -24.34
C PRO A 71 5.83 12.18 -25.14
N ASN A 72 4.75 11.38 -25.06
CA ASN A 72 3.43 11.73 -25.51
C ASN A 72 2.44 11.45 -24.37
N PRO A 73 1.99 12.49 -23.64
CA PRO A 73 1.05 12.31 -22.55
C PRO A 73 -0.25 11.72 -23.09
N LYS A 74 -0.50 10.44 -22.76
CA LYS A 74 -1.80 9.83 -23.01
C LYS A 74 -2.70 10.20 -21.85
N ILE A 75 -3.76 10.95 -22.12
CA ILE A 75 -4.84 11.17 -21.15
C ILE A 75 -5.32 9.79 -20.69
N LYS A 76 -5.01 9.40 -19.46
CA LYS A 76 -5.50 8.13 -18.90
C LYS A 76 -7.02 8.24 -18.80
N LYS A 77 -7.74 7.33 -19.45
CA LYS A 77 -9.22 7.21 -19.36
C LYS A 77 -9.74 6.86 -17.95
N ASN A 78 -8.85 6.74 -16.96
CA ASN A 78 -9.15 6.18 -15.63
C ASN A 78 -9.43 7.24 -14.54
N LYS A 79 -9.65 8.52 -14.88
CA LYS A 79 -10.15 9.52 -13.90
C LYS A 79 -11.46 9.07 -13.24
N GLU A 80 -12.21 8.18 -13.87
CA GLU A 80 -13.41 7.55 -13.29
C GLU A 80 -13.14 6.76 -12.01
N ILE A 81 -11.90 6.33 -11.71
CA ILE A 81 -11.55 5.61 -10.48
C ILE A 81 -11.89 6.44 -9.23
N GLU A 82 -11.80 7.77 -9.32
CA GLU A 82 -12.13 8.66 -8.20
C GLU A 82 -13.59 8.52 -7.74
N ASN A 83 -14.50 8.24 -8.67
CA ASN A 83 -15.93 8.09 -8.39
C ASN A 83 -16.33 6.64 -8.10
N LYS A 84 -15.38 5.69 -8.10
CA LYS A 84 -15.66 4.28 -7.82
C LYS A 84 -15.65 4.02 -6.32
N SER A 85 -16.64 3.26 -5.85
CA SER A 85 -16.69 2.74 -4.49
C SER A 85 -15.40 1.99 -4.13
N TYR A 86 -15.03 2.03 -2.85
CA TYR A 86 -13.90 1.26 -2.36
C TYR A 86 -14.16 -0.24 -2.56
N PRO A 87 -13.21 -1.00 -3.14
CA PRO A 87 -13.43 -2.43 -3.35
C PRO A 87 -13.40 -3.14 -1.99
N PRO A 88 -14.29 -4.13 -1.77
CA PRO A 88 -14.15 -5.03 -0.63
C PRO A 88 -12.82 -5.78 -0.73
N ASN A 89 -12.35 -6.31 0.39
CA ASN A 89 -11.22 -7.21 0.43
C ASN A 89 -11.54 -8.53 -0.31
N LEU A 90 -10.49 -9.24 -0.73
CA LEU A 90 -10.65 -10.63 -1.12
C LEU A 90 -10.73 -11.48 0.14
N SER A 91 -11.60 -12.49 0.12
CA SER A 91 -11.69 -13.46 1.20
C SER A 91 -10.34 -14.13 1.41
N PHE A 92 -9.89 -14.21 2.66
CA PHE A 92 -8.60 -14.79 3.01
C PHE A 92 -8.48 -16.25 2.55
N GLU A 93 -9.59 -16.98 2.49
CA GLU A 93 -9.64 -18.36 2.00
C GLU A 93 -9.15 -18.50 0.54
N GLN A 94 -9.22 -17.42 -0.25
CA GLN A 94 -8.82 -17.42 -1.65
C GLN A 94 -7.30 -17.48 -1.81
N TYR A 95 -6.53 -17.04 -0.81
CA TYR A 95 -5.08 -16.91 -0.93
C TYR A 95 -4.28 -17.40 0.27
N MET A 96 -4.93 -17.86 1.35
CA MET A 96 -4.25 -18.49 2.49
C MET A 96 -5.12 -19.54 3.20
N THR A 97 -4.45 -20.49 3.84
CA THR A 97 -5.11 -21.52 4.67
C THR A 97 -5.50 -20.94 6.03
N LYS A 98 -6.52 -21.55 6.66
CA LYS A 98 -6.96 -21.19 8.02
C LYS A 98 -5.84 -21.32 9.04
N GLU A 99 -5.03 -22.37 8.92
CA GLU A 99 -3.87 -22.62 9.80
C GLU A 99 -2.83 -21.49 9.68
N SER A 100 -2.51 -21.07 8.46
CA SER A 100 -1.61 -19.96 8.19
C SER A 100 -2.17 -18.62 8.72
N PHE A 101 -3.47 -18.38 8.51
CA PHE A 101 -4.16 -17.21 9.04
C PHE A 101 -4.05 -17.15 10.57
N ILE A 102 -4.42 -18.23 11.27
CA ILE A 102 -4.38 -18.29 12.73
C ILE A 102 -2.95 -18.11 13.25
N SER A 103 -1.97 -18.71 12.58
CA SER A 103 -0.56 -18.61 12.99
C SER A 103 -0.03 -17.18 12.96
N PHE A 104 -0.51 -16.33 12.05
CA PHE A 104 0.00 -14.97 11.88
C PHE A 104 -0.90 -13.90 12.50
N TYR A 105 -2.21 -14.02 12.32
CA TYR A 105 -3.20 -13.03 12.78
C TYR A 105 -3.79 -13.32 14.15
N GLY A 106 -3.60 -14.55 14.66
CA GLY A 106 -4.18 -15.00 15.92
C GLY A 106 -5.58 -15.61 15.75
N PRO A 107 -5.95 -16.57 16.62
CA PRO A 107 -7.26 -17.22 16.57
C PRO A 107 -8.43 -16.25 16.83
N GLU A 108 -8.21 -15.16 17.55
CA GLU A 108 -9.22 -14.15 17.90
C GLU A 108 -9.79 -13.46 16.65
N ARG A 109 -8.99 -13.37 15.57
CA ARG A 109 -9.40 -12.75 14.30
C ARG A 109 -10.09 -13.76 13.36
N CYS A 110 -9.99 -15.05 13.61
CA CYS A 110 -10.39 -16.08 12.65
C CYS A 110 -11.90 -16.07 12.36
N GLU A 111 -12.73 -15.98 13.39
CA GLU A 111 -14.19 -16.02 13.23
C GLU A 111 -14.66 -14.88 12.32
N LYS A 112 -14.18 -13.67 12.60
CA LYS A 112 -14.60 -12.43 11.92
C LYS A 112 -14.07 -12.33 10.47
N TYR A 113 -12.79 -12.60 10.26
CA TYR A 113 -12.12 -12.32 8.98
C TYR A 113 -11.98 -13.54 8.08
N TYR A 114 -11.93 -14.76 8.62
CA TYR A 114 -11.73 -15.99 7.84
C TYR A 114 -13.01 -16.81 7.72
N ASP A 115 -13.70 -17.10 8.83
CA ASP A 115 -14.85 -18.02 8.84
C ASP A 115 -16.13 -17.36 8.33
N VAL A 116 -16.44 -16.15 8.81
CA VAL A 116 -17.54 -15.33 8.26
C VAL A 116 -17.09 -14.66 6.97
N GLY A 117 -15.82 -14.25 6.89
CA GLY A 117 -15.25 -13.62 5.70
C GLY A 117 -15.80 -12.22 5.41
N ILE A 118 -15.97 -11.38 6.45
CA ILE A 118 -16.46 -10.00 6.25
C ILE A 118 -15.37 -9.19 5.55
N ASN A 119 -15.54 -8.99 4.24
CA ASN A 119 -14.54 -8.40 3.36
C ASN A 119 -14.51 -6.87 3.41
N GLU A 120 -15.50 -6.26 4.05
CA GLU A 120 -15.61 -4.81 4.26
C GLU A 120 -14.82 -4.34 5.48
N LEU A 121 -14.25 -5.27 6.27
CA LEU A 121 -13.51 -4.98 7.48
C LEU A 121 -12.00 -5.14 7.26
N GLU A 122 -11.25 -4.20 7.80
CA GLU A 122 -9.81 -4.14 7.70
C GLU A 122 -9.15 -4.68 8.97
N ILE A 123 -8.02 -5.39 8.81
CA ILE A 123 -7.26 -5.89 9.95
C ILE A 123 -6.55 -4.71 10.63
N THR A 124 -6.85 -4.52 11.91
CA THR A 124 -6.21 -3.49 12.73
C THR A 124 -4.98 -4.03 13.47
N PRO A 125 -3.95 -3.19 13.72
CA PRO A 125 -2.73 -3.61 14.41
C PRO A 125 -3.00 -4.18 15.82
N LYS A 126 -3.95 -3.59 16.53
CA LYS A 126 -4.40 -4.03 17.86
C LYS A 126 -5.83 -4.54 17.76
N LEU A 127 -6.12 -5.64 18.45
CA LEU A 127 -7.47 -6.18 18.56
C LEU A 127 -8.43 -5.13 19.13
N ASP A 128 -9.64 -5.08 18.57
CA ASP A 128 -10.75 -4.21 18.99
C ASP A 128 -10.35 -2.74 19.15
N SER A 129 -9.42 -2.28 18.31
CA SER A 129 -8.90 -0.92 18.31
C SER A 129 -8.77 -0.43 16.88
N GLY A 130 -9.28 0.77 16.64
CA GLY A 130 -9.08 1.46 15.36
C GLY A 130 -7.65 1.96 15.22
N TYR A 131 -7.34 2.51 14.05
CA TYR A 131 -6.09 3.22 13.85
C TYR A 131 -6.23 4.32 12.79
N CYS A 132 -5.41 5.35 12.95
CA CYS A 132 -5.05 6.27 11.89
C CYS A 132 -3.58 6.03 11.52
N LEU A 133 -3.19 6.27 10.27
CA LEU A 133 -1.80 6.05 9.85
C LEU A 133 -0.79 6.90 10.67
N GLN A 134 -1.25 8.05 11.18
CA GLN A 134 -0.47 8.92 12.08
C GLN A 134 -0.09 8.26 13.41
N ASP A 135 -0.81 7.21 13.82
CA ASP A 135 -0.51 6.45 15.03
C ASP A 135 0.66 5.48 14.81
N LEU A 136 1.03 5.23 13.54
CA LEU A 136 2.02 4.24 13.12
C LEU A 136 3.29 4.86 12.55
N ILE A 137 3.21 6.07 12.00
CA ILE A 137 4.31 6.74 11.32
C ILE A 137 4.57 8.10 11.95
N ASN A 138 5.82 8.37 12.29
CA ASN A 138 6.30 9.65 12.79
C ASN A 138 7.63 10.03 12.12
N ILE A 139 8.11 11.23 12.42
CA ILE A 139 9.34 11.78 11.82
C ILE A 139 10.55 10.95 12.22
N GLU A 140 10.59 10.45 13.46
CA GLU A 140 11.70 9.64 13.96
C GLU A 140 11.85 8.34 13.16
N LEU A 141 10.74 7.73 12.73
CA LEU A 141 10.75 6.56 11.85
C LEU A 141 11.21 6.92 10.43
N ILE A 142 10.76 8.04 9.89
CA ILE A 142 11.14 8.50 8.54
C ILE A 142 12.64 8.79 8.47
N GLN A 143 13.21 9.40 9.50
CA GLN A 143 14.64 9.70 9.58
C GLN A 143 15.52 8.45 9.65
N GLN A 144 14.96 7.30 10.01
CA GLN A 144 15.67 6.02 10.01
C GLN A 144 15.71 5.36 8.62
N ILE A 145 14.95 5.87 7.64
CA ILE A 145 14.96 5.33 6.29
C ILE A 145 16.36 5.55 5.69
N PRO A 146 17.06 4.47 5.29
CA PRO A 146 18.36 4.60 4.65
C PRO A 146 18.27 5.48 3.41
N HIS A 147 19.22 6.41 3.25
CA HIS A 147 19.28 7.29 2.08
C HIS A 147 18.09 8.24 1.92
N ILE A 148 17.33 8.53 3.00
CA ILE A 148 16.18 9.44 2.94
C ILE A 148 16.55 10.83 2.38
N GLN A 149 17.75 11.31 2.69
CA GLN A 149 18.27 12.58 2.19
C GLN A 149 18.42 12.61 0.66
N ASP A 150 18.67 11.47 0.02
CA ASP A 150 18.86 11.36 -1.43
C ASP A 150 17.52 11.56 -2.18
N LEU A 151 16.38 11.51 -1.47
CA LEU A 151 15.06 11.79 -2.04
C LEU A 151 14.76 13.30 -2.15
N PHE A 152 15.56 14.16 -1.50
CA PHE A 152 15.37 15.61 -1.48
C PHE A 152 16.43 16.32 -2.34
N VAL A 153 15.98 17.30 -3.13
CA VAL A 153 16.75 17.93 -4.21
C VAL A 153 18.09 18.54 -3.78
N ASP A 154 18.20 19.03 -2.54
CA ASP A 154 19.44 19.63 -2.04
C ASP A 154 20.15 18.75 -0.98
N GLY A 155 19.67 17.53 -0.73
CA GLY A 155 20.12 16.68 0.38
C GLY A 155 19.82 17.26 1.78
N ILE A 156 19.23 18.45 1.84
CA ILE A 156 18.83 19.12 3.07
C ILE A 156 17.44 18.61 3.46
N VAL A 157 17.43 17.83 4.54
CA VAL A 157 16.20 17.37 5.18
C VAL A 157 16.01 18.20 6.44
N SER A 158 15.23 19.29 6.37
CA SER A 158 14.81 19.98 7.58
C SER A 158 13.59 19.30 8.18
N ASN A 159 13.50 19.26 9.51
CA ASN A 159 12.30 18.74 10.20
C ASN A 159 11.02 19.44 9.73
N SER A 160 11.10 20.74 9.43
CA SER A 160 9.95 21.50 8.92
C SER A 160 9.45 21.04 7.55
N ILE A 161 10.32 20.54 6.67
CA ILE A 161 9.92 19.99 5.36
C ILE A 161 9.30 18.60 5.58
N LEU A 162 9.96 17.75 6.36
CA LEU A 162 9.44 16.42 6.71
C LEU A 162 8.07 16.49 7.39
N GLU A 163 7.87 17.43 8.30
CA GLU A 163 6.59 17.65 8.99
C GLU A 163 5.47 17.97 8.00
N LYS A 164 5.73 18.88 7.05
CA LYS A 164 4.76 19.25 6.02
C LYS A 164 4.43 18.07 5.11
N ASP A 165 5.45 17.37 4.62
CA ASP A 165 5.28 16.24 3.71
C ASP A 165 4.56 15.08 4.40
N LEU A 166 4.89 14.81 5.66
CA LEU A 166 4.23 13.78 6.46
C LEU A 166 2.77 14.15 6.73
N ASP A 167 2.48 15.38 7.17
CA ASP A 167 1.10 15.84 7.39
C ASP A 167 0.25 15.71 6.11
N LEU A 168 0.83 16.08 4.96
CA LEU A 168 0.18 15.93 3.67
C LEU A 168 -0.06 14.46 3.30
N PHE A 169 0.96 13.60 3.50
CA PHE A 169 0.88 12.17 3.24
C PHE A 169 -0.20 11.50 4.09
N LEU A 170 -0.25 11.78 5.39
CA LEU A 170 -1.21 11.19 6.32
C LEU A 170 -2.66 11.55 5.97
N LYS A 171 -2.91 12.77 5.45
CA LYS A 171 -4.22 13.23 5.00
C LYS A 171 -4.76 12.53 3.75
N LEU A 172 -3.95 11.71 3.08
CA LEU A 172 -4.39 10.90 1.95
C LEU A 172 -5.19 9.67 2.38
N PHE A 173 -5.17 9.30 3.66
CA PHE A 173 -5.67 8.00 4.13
C PHE A 173 -6.86 8.13 5.06
N TYR A 174 -7.76 7.15 4.98
CA TYR A 174 -8.94 7.08 5.84
C TYR A 174 -8.57 6.48 7.20
N PRO A 175 -9.17 6.96 8.30
CA PRO A 175 -9.08 6.28 9.59
C PRO A 175 -9.90 4.99 9.56
N VAL A 176 -9.43 3.97 10.29
CA VAL A 176 -10.14 2.71 10.52
C VAL A 176 -10.69 2.73 11.95
N ASN A 177 -11.98 2.44 12.12
CA ASN A 177 -12.62 2.44 13.44
C ASN A 177 -12.30 1.16 14.25
N GLU A 178 -12.74 1.11 15.51
CA GLU A 178 -12.52 -0.04 16.42
C GLU A 178 -13.09 -1.36 15.89
N SER A 179 -14.11 -1.30 15.05
CA SER A 179 -14.71 -2.46 14.40
C SER A 179 -14.00 -2.87 13.11
N GLY A 180 -12.96 -2.15 12.68
CA GLY A 180 -12.27 -2.40 11.41
C GLY A 180 -12.98 -1.78 10.19
N GLU A 181 -14.01 -0.97 10.40
CA GLU A 181 -14.76 -0.33 9.31
C GLU A 181 -14.17 1.03 8.95
N ILE A 182 -14.44 1.46 7.72
CA ILE A 182 -14.10 2.78 7.23
C ILE A 182 -15.37 3.52 6.83
N ASP A 183 -15.55 4.71 7.39
CA ASP A 183 -16.60 5.63 6.97
C ASP A 183 -16.12 6.46 5.78
N PHE A 184 -16.41 5.99 4.57
CA PHE A 184 -16.04 6.67 3.32
C PHE A 184 -16.91 7.90 3.01
N GLU A 185 -18.05 8.08 3.69
CA GLU A 185 -18.98 9.18 3.42
C GLU A 185 -18.64 10.42 4.24
N ASN A 186 -18.33 10.23 5.53
CA ASN A 186 -18.08 11.33 6.45
C ASN A 186 -16.60 11.70 6.55
N ASN A 187 -15.68 10.77 6.30
CA ASN A 187 -14.26 11.09 6.25
C ASN A 187 -13.89 11.60 4.86
N LYS A 188 -13.31 12.80 4.78
CA LYS A 188 -12.76 13.35 3.54
C LYS A 188 -11.24 13.30 3.60
N ILE A 189 -10.64 12.54 2.69
CA ILE A 189 -9.20 12.61 2.41
C ILE A 189 -8.92 13.72 1.40
N ILE A 190 -7.69 14.21 1.35
CA ILE A 190 -7.29 15.18 0.33
C ILE A 190 -7.02 14.47 -1.01
N LYS A 191 -7.31 15.14 -2.12
CA LYS A 191 -6.91 14.63 -3.44
C LYS A 191 -5.41 14.84 -3.64
N ILE A 192 -4.76 13.91 -4.32
CA ILE A 192 -3.33 14.03 -4.59
C ILE A 192 -3.00 15.24 -5.47
N ASP A 193 -3.91 15.65 -6.36
CA ASP A 193 -3.72 16.86 -7.17
C ASP A 193 -3.74 18.12 -6.28
N ASP A 194 -4.63 18.18 -5.28
CA ASP A 194 -4.67 19.27 -4.31
C ASP A 194 -3.42 19.29 -3.42
N ALA A 195 -2.87 18.11 -3.14
CA ALA A 195 -1.63 17.93 -2.38
C ALA A 195 -0.40 18.44 -3.16
N LEU A 196 -0.36 18.21 -4.47
CA LEU A 196 0.78 18.56 -5.35
C LEU A 196 0.78 20.02 -5.83
N VAL A 197 -0.30 20.78 -5.59
CA VAL A 197 -0.44 22.20 -5.97
C VAL A 197 0.18 23.15 -4.93
N GLN A 198 0.73 22.63 -3.83
CA GLN A 198 1.44 23.47 -2.87
C GLN A 198 2.72 24.08 -3.49
N PRO A 199 3.04 25.36 -3.24
CA PRO A 199 4.15 26.07 -3.90
C PRO A 199 5.50 25.36 -3.78
N ASP A 200 5.73 24.69 -2.65
CA ASP A 200 7.00 24.02 -2.30
C ASP A 200 7.18 22.68 -3.07
N SER A 201 6.10 21.99 -3.48
CA SER A 201 6.19 20.71 -4.23
C SER A 201 6.45 20.90 -5.73
N LEU A 202 6.17 22.09 -6.28
CA LEU A 202 6.41 22.44 -7.68
C LEU A 202 7.89 22.66 -8.01
N GLU A 203 8.72 23.05 -7.04
CA GLU A 203 10.18 23.17 -7.22
C GLU A 203 10.85 21.80 -7.38
N HIS A 204 10.44 20.79 -6.60
CA HIS A 204 10.93 19.42 -6.72
C HIS A 204 10.53 18.77 -8.05
N LYS A 205 9.35 19.09 -8.60
CA LYS A 205 8.85 18.53 -9.85
C LYS A 205 9.55 19.11 -11.09
N LYS A 206 9.98 20.37 -11.06
CA LYS A 206 10.67 21.03 -12.20
C LYS A 206 12.08 20.46 -12.46
N ARG A 207 12.87 20.14 -11.43
CA ARG A 207 14.27 19.69 -11.62
C ARG A 207 14.42 18.24 -12.08
N ARG A 208 13.53 17.31 -11.67
CA ARG A 208 13.56 15.92 -12.17
C ARG A 208 13.33 15.80 -13.68
N ILE A 209 12.59 16.74 -14.27
CA ILE A 209 12.37 16.79 -15.73
C ILE A 209 13.64 17.25 -16.45
N GLU A 210 14.43 18.14 -15.85
CA GLU A 210 15.70 18.61 -16.41
C GLU A 210 16.78 17.53 -16.40
N GLU A 211 16.83 16.67 -15.36
CA GLU A 211 17.80 15.56 -15.26
C GLU A 211 17.41 14.31 -16.08
N ALA A 212 16.12 14.14 -16.41
CA ALA A 212 15.63 13.02 -17.21
C ALA A 212 15.67 13.27 -18.73
N SER A 213 16.14 14.45 -19.18
CA SER A 213 16.33 14.75 -20.59
C SER A 213 17.62 14.07 -21.08
N PRO A 214 17.57 13.12 -22.03
CA PRO A 214 18.78 12.49 -22.52
C PRO A 214 19.61 13.50 -23.33
N LEU A 215 20.91 13.58 -23.02
CA LEU A 215 21.94 14.11 -23.92
C LEU A 215 22.00 13.30 -25.21
#